data_AF-A0A1V3LC95-F1
#
_entry.id   AF-A0A1V3LC95-F1
#
_cell.length_a   1.000
_cell.length_b   1.000
_cell.length_c   1.000
_cell.angle_alpha   90.00
_cell.angle_beta   90.00
_cell.angle_gamma   90.00
#
_symmetry.space_group_name_H-M   'P 1'
#
loop_
_entity.id
_entity.type
_entity.pdbx_description
1 polymer ?
#
loop_
_entity_poly.entity_id
_entity_poly.type
_entity_poly.pdbx_seq_one_letter_code
_entity_poly.pdbx_strand_id
1 'polypeptide(L)'
;DFNRTFWLVEFRDSKIEVAFDQGEIVSGERSQPICEIEFELKEGKVSDLFYFVEELPVLTDIYFSSASKAKRGYQLSHPVVLTDWLNKWRDFLNKDRKESAVDFNAKFHRLLKMEQELVEETLSLPSPLFSQDFMKTVERVGAFFNLYHYYDENKALFEQILEQRSGNAIEIEDDILPQLLESNQTFLNKIQALIRFHSETKDNEKTIEKLTALFTTRLYFERMIKLMRLAVSDKSSVYH
;
A
#
# COMPACT_ATOMS: atom_id res chain seq x y z
N ASP A 1 0.90 -9.40 -23.77
CA ASP A 1 2.24 -9.39 -24.37
C ASP A 1 3.04 -8.27 -23.73
N PHE A 2 4.32 -8.48 -23.38
CA PHE A 2 5.14 -7.43 -22.78
C PHE A 2 6.62 -7.61 -23.06
N ASN A 3 7.33 -6.48 -23.09
CA ASN A 3 8.78 -6.43 -23.17
C ASN A 3 9.36 -6.25 -21.77
N ARG A 4 10.37 -7.06 -21.45
CA ARG A 4 11.15 -6.97 -20.21
C ARG A 4 12.56 -6.49 -20.53
N THR A 5 12.98 -5.43 -19.85
CA THR A 5 14.41 -5.06 -19.74
C THR A 5 14.82 -5.28 -18.30
N PHE A 6 15.97 -5.93 -18.07
CA PHE A 6 16.45 -6.14 -16.71
C PHE A 6 17.93 -5.78 -16.56
N TRP A 7 18.29 -5.38 -15.36
CA TRP A 7 19.64 -5.04 -14.94
C TRP A 7 19.94 -5.72 -13.62
N LEU A 8 21.12 -6.32 -13.49
CA LEU A 8 21.63 -6.76 -12.20
C LEU A 8 22.46 -5.62 -11.61
N VAL A 9 22.00 -5.08 -10.49
CA VAL A 9 22.61 -3.94 -9.80
C VAL A 9 23.25 -4.42 -8.50
N GLU A 10 24.52 -4.10 -8.32
CA GLU A 10 25.19 -4.25 -7.03
C GLU A 10 24.90 -3.01 -6.18
N PHE A 11 24.34 -3.21 -4.99
CA PHE A 11 24.03 -2.16 -4.05
C PHE A 11 24.38 -2.61 -2.64
N ARG A 12 25.35 -1.93 -2.01
CA ARG A 12 25.95 -2.33 -0.73
C ARG A 12 26.46 -3.79 -0.81
N ASP A 13 26.03 -4.66 0.12
CA ASP A 13 26.44 -6.07 0.18
C ASP A 13 25.47 -6.97 -0.63
N SER A 14 24.61 -6.40 -1.48
CA SER A 14 23.50 -7.10 -2.11
C SER A 14 23.51 -7.00 -3.64
N LYS A 15 22.91 -8.00 -4.29
CA LYS A 15 22.63 -8.01 -5.73
C LYS A 15 21.12 -7.96 -5.95
N ILE A 16 20.67 -6.93 -6.65
CA ILE A 16 19.26 -6.66 -6.91
C ILE A 16 19.04 -6.70 -8.41
N GLU A 17 18.17 -7.60 -8.87
CA GLU A 17 17.65 -7.53 -10.23
C GLU A 17 16.56 -6.47 -10.29
N VAL A 18 16.75 -5.51 -11.18
CA VAL A 18 15.76 -4.49 -11.52
C VAL A 18 15.17 -4.87 -12.86
N ALA A 19 13.88 -5.18 -12.91
CA ALA A 19 13.18 -5.49 -14.15
C ALA A 19 12.15 -4.40 -14.46
N PHE A 20 12.20 -3.84 -15.66
CA PHE A 20 11.21 -2.92 -16.18
C PHE A 20 10.37 -3.62 -17.25
N ASP A 21 9.08 -3.73 -16.98
CA ASP A 21 8.11 -4.37 -17.87
C ASP A 21 7.18 -3.34 -18.48
N GLN A 22 7.08 -3.37 -19.81
CA GLN A 22 6.15 -2.52 -20.57
C GLN A 22 5.40 -3.33 -21.62
N GLY A 23 4.08 -3.20 -21.64
CA GLY A 23 3.22 -3.92 -22.57
C GLY A 23 1.77 -3.91 -22.13
N GLU A 24 1.08 -5.04 -22.28
CA GLU A 24 -0.30 -5.19 -21.88
C GLU A 24 -0.66 -6.62 -21.46
N ILE A 25 -1.58 -6.72 -20.52
CA ILE A 25 -2.32 -7.94 -20.20
C ILE A 25 -3.52 -7.97 -21.14
N VAL A 26 -3.72 -9.08 -21.85
CA VAL A 26 -4.87 -9.27 -22.75
C VAL A 26 -5.68 -10.46 -22.28
N SER A 27 -7.01 -10.27 -22.18
CA SER A 27 -7.96 -11.33 -21.89
C SER A 27 -9.22 -11.16 -22.72
N GLY A 28 -9.34 -11.95 -23.80
CA GLY A 28 -10.41 -11.78 -24.77
C GLY A 28 -10.31 -10.42 -25.46
N GLU A 29 -11.39 -9.64 -25.44
CA GLU A 29 -11.45 -8.28 -26.02
C GLU A 29 -10.98 -7.18 -25.04
N ARG A 30 -10.59 -7.54 -23.82
CA ARG A 30 -10.15 -6.58 -22.81
C ARG A 30 -8.63 -6.57 -22.72
N SER A 31 -8.06 -5.38 -22.59
CA SER A 31 -6.64 -5.21 -22.27
C SER A 31 -6.43 -4.24 -21.10
N GLN A 32 -5.30 -4.40 -20.41
CA GLN A 32 -4.83 -3.52 -19.35
C GLN A 32 -3.34 -3.26 -19.57
N PRO A 33 -2.87 -2.00 -19.55
CA PRO A 33 -1.45 -1.70 -19.73
C PRO A 33 -0.60 -2.27 -18.59
N ILE A 34 0.61 -2.70 -18.94
CA ILE A 34 1.71 -3.03 -18.04
C ILE A 34 2.73 -1.91 -18.17
N CYS A 35 3.05 -1.28 -17.05
CA CYS A 35 4.15 -0.32 -16.92
C CYS A 35 4.61 -0.40 -15.46
N GLU A 36 5.51 -1.34 -15.17
CA GLU A 36 5.92 -1.64 -13.80
C GLU A 36 7.41 -1.89 -13.71
N ILE A 37 7.95 -1.57 -12.54
CA ILE A 37 9.32 -1.87 -12.15
C ILE A 37 9.28 -2.87 -11.00
N GLU A 38 9.99 -3.98 -11.16
CA GLU A 38 10.12 -5.04 -10.17
C GLU A 38 11.56 -5.03 -9.64
N PHE A 39 11.69 -5.23 -8.32
CA PHE A 39 12.97 -5.36 -7.65
C PHE A 39 13.03 -6.73 -6.98
N GLU A 40 13.97 -7.56 -7.41
CA GLU A 40 14.18 -8.89 -6.86
C GLU A 40 15.55 -8.97 -6.22
N LEU A 41 15.61 -9.25 -4.91
CA LEU A 41 16.85 -9.51 -4.22
C LEU A 41 17.38 -10.89 -4.63
N LYS A 42 18.48 -10.92 -5.38
CA LYS A 42 19.13 -12.16 -5.82
C LYS A 42 20.10 -12.69 -4.77
N GLU A 43 20.82 -11.80 -4.11
CA GLU A 43 21.80 -12.12 -3.07
C GLU A 43 21.86 -10.97 -2.06
N GLY A 44 22.05 -11.26 -0.77
CA GLY A 44 22.31 -10.25 0.27
C GLY A 44 21.15 -10.04 1.25
N LYS A 45 20.89 -8.78 1.61
CA LYS A 45 20.00 -8.38 2.73
C LYS A 45 18.74 -7.69 2.22
N VAL A 46 17.59 -8.04 2.79
CA VAL A 46 16.32 -7.36 2.47
C VAL A 46 16.33 -5.88 2.85
N SER A 47 17.12 -5.48 3.86
CA SER A 47 17.32 -4.06 4.19
C SER A 47 17.88 -3.28 3.01
N ASP A 48 18.87 -3.83 2.29
CA ASP A 48 19.52 -3.18 1.16
C ASP A 48 18.54 -2.99 0.00
N LEU A 49 17.59 -3.92 -0.20
CA LEU A 49 16.50 -3.78 -1.15
C LEU A 49 15.62 -2.57 -0.81
N PHE A 50 15.22 -2.41 0.45
CA PHE A 50 14.41 -1.25 0.86
C PHE A 50 15.16 0.07 0.70
N TYR A 51 16.44 0.11 1.08
CA TYR A 51 17.30 1.28 0.88
C TYR A 51 17.45 1.64 -0.59
N PHE A 52 17.68 0.65 -1.45
CA PHE A 52 17.78 0.85 -2.89
C PHE A 52 16.49 1.44 -3.49
N VAL A 53 15.33 0.90 -3.08
CA VAL A 53 14.02 1.37 -3.56
C VAL A 53 13.72 2.78 -3.03
N GLU A 54 14.11 3.10 -1.79
CA GLU A 54 13.92 4.43 -1.21
C GLU A 54 14.76 5.51 -1.92
N GLU A 55 15.96 5.17 -2.41
CA GLU A 55 16.85 6.07 -3.16
C GLU A 55 16.37 6.40 -4.59
N LEU A 56 15.35 5.69 -5.10
CA LEU A 56 14.85 5.97 -6.45
C LEU A 56 14.31 7.41 -6.54
N PRO A 57 14.63 8.16 -7.61
CA PRO A 57 14.23 9.55 -7.80
C PRO A 57 12.75 9.69 -8.19
N VAL A 58 11.87 8.86 -7.64
CA VAL A 58 10.44 8.81 -7.95
C VAL A 58 9.76 10.06 -7.42
N LEU A 59 9.16 10.83 -8.33
CA LEU A 59 8.51 12.10 -7.98
C LEU A 59 6.97 11.97 -7.90
N THR A 60 6.30 11.22 -8.78
CA THR A 60 4.83 11.02 -8.81
C THR A 60 4.42 9.73 -9.54
N ASP A 61 3.15 9.34 -9.41
CA ASP A 61 2.46 8.33 -10.24
C ASP A 61 2.96 6.89 -10.09
N ILE A 62 3.53 6.58 -8.91
CA ILE A 62 3.93 5.21 -8.53
C ILE A 62 3.16 4.79 -7.28
N TYR A 63 2.76 3.52 -7.25
CA TYR A 63 2.24 2.85 -6.07
C TYR A 63 2.72 1.40 -6.04
N PHE A 64 2.74 0.80 -4.85
CA PHE A 64 3.08 -0.61 -4.69
C PHE A 64 1.86 -1.50 -4.98
N SER A 65 1.99 -2.39 -5.97
CA SER A 65 0.97 -3.38 -6.30
C SER A 65 1.28 -4.73 -5.66
N SER A 66 0.25 -5.40 -5.13
CA SER A 66 0.34 -6.79 -4.66
C SER A 66 -0.14 -7.79 -5.74
N ALA A 67 -0.77 -7.28 -6.80
CA ALA A 67 -1.39 -8.09 -7.83
C ALA A 67 -0.39 -8.49 -8.93
N SER A 68 -0.07 -9.78 -8.99
CA SER A 68 0.70 -10.34 -10.10
C SER A 68 0.02 -10.10 -11.45
N LYS A 69 0.80 -10.09 -12.53
CA LYS A 69 0.27 -10.03 -13.91
C LYS A 69 -0.80 -11.10 -14.16
N ALA A 70 -0.60 -12.31 -13.63
CA ALA A 70 -1.57 -13.41 -13.72
C ALA A 70 -2.87 -13.12 -12.97
N LYS A 71 -2.79 -12.58 -11.75
CA LYS A 71 -3.98 -12.17 -10.96
C LYS A 71 -4.75 -11.07 -11.69
N ARG A 72 -4.06 -10.06 -12.23
CA ARG A 72 -4.68 -9.00 -13.05
C ARG A 72 -5.32 -9.56 -14.33
N GLY A 73 -4.68 -10.51 -15.02
CA GLY A 73 -5.27 -11.20 -16.17
C GLY A 73 -6.55 -11.95 -15.83
N TYR A 74 -6.57 -12.66 -14.71
CA TYR A 74 -7.79 -13.30 -14.20
C TYR A 74 -8.87 -12.26 -13.85
N GLN A 75 -8.53 -11.16 -13.19
CA GLN A 75 -9.48 -10.09 -12.87
C GLN A 75 -10.05 -9.44 -14.14
N LEU A 76 -9.21 -9.21 -15.15
CA LEU A 76 -9.59 -8.64 -16.44
C LEU A 76 -10.63 -9.51 -17.17
N SER A 77 -10.54 -10.83 -17.03
CA SER A 77 -11.47 -11.79 -17.63
C SER A 77 -12.83 -11.88 -16.91
N HIS A 78 -13.01 -11.21 -15.76
CA HIS A 78 -14.22 -11.30 -14.94
C HIS A 78 -14.91 -9.93 -14.78
N PRO A 79 -16.18 -9.90 -14.38
CA PRO A 79 -16.82 -8.67 -13.93
C PRO A 79 -16.08 -8.08 -12.73
N VAL A 80 -15.92 -6.76 -12.70
CA VAL A 80 -15.37 -6.07 -11.53
C VAL A 80 -16.37 -6.20 -10.37
N VAL A 81 -15.89 -6.75 -9.26
CA VAL A 81 -16.63 -6.82 -8.00
C VAL A 81 -15.91 -5.92 -7.00
N LEU A 82 -16.59 -4.85 -6.57
CA LEU A 82 -16.04 -3.96 -5.55
C LEU A 82 -16.05 -4.65 -4.18
N THR A 83 -14.96 -4.48 -3.45
CA THR A 83 -14.87 -4.91 -2.06
C THR A 83 -15.87 -4.14 -1.21
N ASP A 84 -16.65 -4.85 -0.41
CA ASP A 84 -17.48 -4.25 0.64
C ASP A 84 -16.60 -3.86 1.83
N TRP A 85 -16.04 -2.66 1.75
CA TRP A 85 -15.13 -2.14 2.76
C TRP A 85 -15.77 -1.95 4.12
N LEU A 86 -17.08 -1.67 4.17
CA LEU A 86 -17.79 -1.52 5.44
C LEU A 86 -17.84 -2.85 6.19
N ASN A 87 -18.24 -3.92 5.50
CA ASN A 87 -18.29 -5.25 6.09
C ASN A 87 -16.87 -5.78 6.40
N LYS A 88 -15.90 -5.56 5.51
CA LYS A 88 -14.50 -5.93 5.75
C LYS A 88 -13.91 -5.22 6.97
N TRP A 89 -14.22 -3.93 7.14
CA TRP A 89 -13.84 -3.16 8.33
C TRP A 89 -14.50 -3.69 9.60
N ARG A 90 -15.80 -3.97 9.55
CA ARG A 90 -16.54 -4.57 10.66
C ARG A 90 -15.93 -5.91 11.08
N ASP A 91 -15.56 -6.75 10.11
CA ASP A 91 -14.96 -8.05 10.36
C ASP A 91 -13.56 -7.93 10.97
N PHE A 92 -12.78 -6.94 10.52
CA PHE A 92 -11.50 -6.59 11.14
C PHE A 92 -11.68 -6.22 12.61
N LEU A 93 -12.57 -5.27 12.94
CA LEU A 93 -12.83 -4.84 14.32
C LEU A 93 -13.37 -5.98 15.20
N ASN A 94 -14.19 -6.87 14.63
CA ASN A 94 -14.69 -8.05 15.34
C ASN A 94 -13.57 -9.03 15.72
N LYS A 95 -12.61 -9.25 14.82
CA LYS A 95 -11.43 -10.07 15.11
C LYS A 95 -10.54 -9.39 16.13
N ASP A 96 -10.29 -8.11 15.97
CA ASP A 96 -9.46 -7.31 16.87
C ASP A 96 -9.96 -7.35 18.32
N ARG A 97 -11.28 -7.30 18.53
CA ARG A 97 -11.88 -7.42 19.88
C ARG A 97 -11.81 -8.83 20.48
N LYS A 98 -11.71 -9.88 19.65
CA LYS A 98 -11.77 -11.29 20.08
C LYS A 98 -10.39 -11.88 20.29
N GLU A 99 -9.38 -11.40 19.57
CA GLU A 99 -8.01 -11.87 19.70
C GLU A 99 -7.38 -11.31 21.00
N SER A 100 -6.50 -12.10 21.62
CA SER A 100 -5.77 -11.68 22.82
C SER A 100 -4.90 -10.46 22.48
N ALA A 101 -4.73 -9.54 23.43
CA ALA A 101 -3.94 -8.31 23.32
C ALA A 101 -2.43 -8.54 23.08
N VAL A 102 -2.01 -9.73 22.66
CA VAL A 102 -0.60 -10.15 22.57
C VAL A 102 -0.16 -10.37 21.11
N ASP A 103 -1.06 -10.56 20.14
CA ASP A 103 -0.68 -10.79 18.73
C ASP A 103 -0.68 -9.48 17.89
N PHE A 104 0.17 -8.54 18.31
CA PHE A 104 0.36 -7.26 17.63
C PHE A 104 0.84 -7.44 16.18
N ASN A 105 1.71 -8.43 15.94
CA ASN A 105 2.24 -8.73 14.61
C ASN A 105 1.13 -9.14 13.64
N ALA A 106 0.28 -10.11 13.97
CA ALA A 106 -0.81 -10.50 13.08
C ALA A 106 -1.79 -9.35 12.85
N LYS A 107 -2.08 -8.56 13.89
CA LYS A 107 -2.91 -7.35 13.79
C LYS A 107 -2.32 -6.34 12.81
N PHE A 108 -1.03 -6.04 12.92
CA PHE A 108 -0.31 -5.13 12.04
C PHE A 108 -0.33 -5.62 10.58
N HIS A 109 -0.04 -6.89 10.33
CA HIS A 109 -0.05 -7.46 8.98
C HIS A 109 -1.44 -7.40 8.33
N ARG A 110 -2.51 -7.61 9.11
CA ARG A 110 -3.89 -7.47 8.60
C ARG A 110 -4.21 -6.02 8.24
N LEU A 111 -3.82 -5.05 9.07
CA LEU A 111 -3.99 -3.63 8.79
C LEU A 111 -3.22 -3.20 7.54
N LEU A 112 -1.95 -3.57 7.44
CA LEU A 112 -1.12 -3.29 6.27
C LEU A 112 -1.73 -3.86 5.00
N LYS A 113 -2.20 -5.11 5.05
CA LYS A 113 -2.90 -5.74 3.93
C LYS A 113 -4.18 -4.98 3.56
N MET A 114 -4.94 -4.50 4.54
CA MET A 114 -6.13 -3.68 4.28
C MET A 114 -5.78 -2.34 3.65
N GLU A 115 -4.71 -1.66 4.08
CA GLU A 115 -4.21 -0.43 3.47
C GLU A 115 -3.83 -0.67 2.01
N GLN A 116 -3.03 -1.70 1.75
CA GLN A 116 -2.59 -2.06 0.39
C GLN A 116 -3.78 -2.41 -0.52
N GLU A 117 -4.70 -3.26 -0.08
CA GLU A 117 -5.87 -3.66 -0.87
C GLU A 117 -6.81 -2.47 -1.15
N LEU A 118 -6.98 -1.55 -0.20
CA LEU A 118 -7.83 -0.37 -0.36
C LEU A 118 -7.25 0.58 -1.40
N VAL A 119 -5.95 0.84 -1.31
CA VAL A 119 -5.24 1.71 -2.25
C VAL A 119 -5.20 1.07 -3.63
N GLU A 120 -4.82 -0.20 -3.73
CA GLU A 120 -4.74 -0.92 -5.00
C GLU A 120 -6.10 -0.98 -5.71
N GLU A 121 -7.20 -1.28 -5.00
CA GLU A 121 -8.53 -1.25 -5.61
C GLU A 121 -8.92 0.15 -6.09
N THR A 122 -8.55 1.19 -5.34
CA THR A 122 -8.88 2.58 -5.68
C THR A 122 -8.08 3.09 -6.88
N LEU A 123 -6.83 2.67 -7.03
CA LEU A 123 -5.93 3.13 -8.11
C LEU A 123 -6.03 2.26 -9.38
N SER A 124 -6.34 0.96 -9.26
CA SER A 124 -6.36 0.03 -10.41
C SER A 124 -7.71 -0.01 -11.14
N LEU A 125 -8.79 0.45 -10.51
CA LEU A 125 -10.13 0.45 -11.08
C LEU A 125 -10.54 1.82 -11.63
N PRO A 126 -11.43 1.89 -12.63
CA PRO A 126 -11.89 3.16 -13.19
C PRO A 126 -12.57 4.05 -12.14
N SER A 127 -12.16 5.31 -12.04
CA SER A 127 -12.73 6.31 -11.13
C SER A 127 -14.26 6.41 -11.14
N PRO A 128 -14.97 6.28 -12.29
CA PRO A 128 -16.43 6.30 -12.31
C PRO A 128 -17.11 5.26 -11.42
N LEU A 129 -16.44 4.13 -11.09
CA LEU A 129 -16.99 3.15 -10.15
C LEU A 129 -17.13 3.69 -8.72
N PHE A 130 -16.34 4.73 -8.39
CA PHE A 130 -16.33 5.37 -7.09
C PHE A 130 -17.02 6.73 -7.10
N SER A 131 -17.07 7.42 -8.24
CA SER A 131 -17.69 8.75 -8.38
C SER A 131 -19.09 8.74 -9.00
N GLN A 132 -19.65 7.57 -9.32
CA GLN A 132 -20.97 7.43 -9.96
C GLN A 132 -22.07 8.21 -9.23
N ASP A 133 -22.05 8.15 -7.91
CA ASP A 133 -23.00 8.86 -7.07
C ASP A 133 -22.37 9.28 -5.73
N PHE A 134 -23.14 10.06 -4.99
CA PHE A 134 -22.73 10.61 -3.70
C PHE A 134 -22.40 9.50 -2.68
N MET A 135 -23.18 8.43 -2.63
CA MET A 135 -23.01 7.34 -1.67
C MET A 135 -21.75 6.53 -1.98
N LYS A 136 -21.47 6.21 -3.26
CA LYS A 136 -20.25 5.53 -3.68
C LYS A 136 -18.99 6.31 -3.32
N THR A 137 -19.06 7.63 -3.47
CA THR A 137 -17.95 8.52 -3.10
C THR A 137 -17.75 8.53 -1.59
N VAL A 138 -18.84 8.66 -0.81
CA VAL A 138 -18.80 8.61 0.67
C VAL A 138 -18.29 7.27 1.18
N GLU A 139 -18.75 6.15 0.63
CA GLU A 139 -18.28 4.80 0.98
C GLU A 139 -16.77 4.68 0.78
N ARG A 140 -16.27 5.15 -0.37
CA ARG A 140 -14.85 5.07 -0.70
C ARG A 140 -14.00 5.93 0.22
N VAL A 141 -14.30 7.23 0.36
CA VAL A 141 -13.55 8.14 1.23
C VAL A 141 -13.68 7.72 2.70
N GLY A 142 -14.85 7.22 3.11
CA GLY A 142 -15.10 6.70 4.45
C GLY A 142 -14.25 5.46 4.79
N ALA A 143 -14.00 4.57 3.83
CA ALA A 143 -13.09 3.43 4.03
C ALA A 143 -11.66 3.89 4.38
N PHE A 144 -11.16 4.91 3.68
CA PHE A 144 -9.86 5.53 4.00
C PHE A 144 -9.88 6.21 5.37
N PHE A 145 -10.92 6.99 5.66
CA PHE A 145 -11.06 7.63 6.97
C PHE A 145 -11.00 6.60 8.12
N ASN A 146 -11.77 5.52 8.02
CA ASN A 146 -11.80 4.48 9.05
C ASN A 146 -10.40 3.88 9.29
N LEU A 147 -9.67 3.58 8.21
CA LEU A 147 -8.32 3.02 8.29
C LEU A 147 -7.32 3.97 8.96
N TYR A 148 -7.22 5.21 8.47
CA TYR A 148 -6.24 6.18 8.98
C TYR A 148 -6.59 6.71 10.37
N HIS A 149 -7.89 6.81 10.69
CA HIS A 149 -8.34 7.11 12.03
C HIS A 149 -8.02 5.97 12.99
N TYR A 150 -8.14 4.71 12.57
CA TYR A 150 -7.76 3.58 13.41
C TYR A 150 -6.27 3.56 13.73
N TYR A 151 -5.40 3.83 12.76
CA TYR A 151 -3.97 4.00 13.02
C TYR A 151 -3.71 5.12 14.04
N ASP A 152 -4.48 6.21 13.97
CA ASP A 152 -4.37 7.35 14.88
C ASP A 152 -4.84 7.01 16.32
N GLU A 153 -5.90 6.22 16.46
CA GLU A 153 -6.37 5.76 17.77
C GLU A 153 -5.48 4.64 18.36
N ASN A 154 -4.69 3.96 17.53
CA ASN A 154 -3.88 2.79 17.91
C ASN A 154 -2.38 3.02 17.68
N LYS A 155 -1.86 4.24 17.93
CA LYS A 155 -0.43 4.60 17.74
C LYS A 155 0.53 3.65 18.46
N ALA A 156 0.14 3.19 19.65
CA ALA A 156 0.88 2.22 20.44
C ALA A 156 1.13 0.89 19.71
N LEU A 157 0.36 0.56 18.66
CA LEU A 157 0.63 -0.62 17.84
C LEU A 157 2.03 -0.55 17.21
N PHE A 158 2.44 0.62 16.71
CA PHE A 158 3.77 0.76 16.10
C PHE A 158 4.89 0.60 17.14
N GLU A 159 4.70 1.16 18.34
CA GLU A 159 5.63 1.00 19.47
C GLU A 159 5.79 -0.47 19.83
N GLN A 160 4.68 -1.21 19.97
CA GLN A 160 4.71 -2.65 20.28
C GLN A 160 5.39 -3.49 19.20
N ILE A 161 5.19 -3.15 17.92
CA ILE A 161 5.89 -3.84 16.81
C ILE A 161 7.40 -3.58 16.86
N LEU A 162 7.81 -2.36 17.20
CA LEU A 162 9.21 -1.98 17.32
C LEU A 162 9.88 -2.62 18.53
N GLU A 163 9.23 -2.61 19.69
CA GLU A 163 9.72 -3.26 20.92
C GLU A 163 9.96 -4.77 20.70
N GLN A 164 9.05 -5.44 19.99
CA GLN A 164 9.23 -6.85 19.62
C GLN A 164 10.37 -7.10 18.62
N ARG A 165 10.89 -6.04 17.99
CA ARG A 165 11.96 -6.08 16.99
C ARG A 165 13.31 -5.63 17.49
N SER A 166 13.42 -5.02 18.68
CA SER A 166 14.70 -4.58 19.30
C SER A 166 15.72 -5.70 19.60
N GLY A 167 15.58 -6.88 18.98
CA GLY A 167 16.54 -7.99 18.97
C GLY A 167 16.71 -8.69 17.60
N ASN A 168 16.18 -8.15 16.50
CA ASN A 168 16.27 -8.70 15.14
C ASN A 168 17.21 -7.85 14.24
N ALA A 169 17.81 -8.43 13.20
CA ALA A 169 18.98 -7.88 12.51
C ALA A 169 18.71 -6.85 11.38
N ILE A 170 17.47 -6.47 11.09
CA ILE A 170 17.19 -5.28 10.29
C ILE A 170 17.41 -4.07 11.19
N GLU A 171 18.46 -3.28 10.92
CA GLU A 171 18.62 -1.95 11.52
C GLU A 171 17.40 -1.11 11.14
N ILE A 172 16.54 -0.88 12.12
CA ILE A 172 15.42 0.03 12.01
C ILE A 172 15.94 1.38 12.48
N GLU A 173 15.83 2.40 11.62
CA GLU A 173 16.21 3.76 11.98
C GLU A 173 15.37 4.26 13.16
N ASP A 174 16.02 4.94 14.10
CA ASP A 174 15.40 5.46 15.33
C ASP A 174 14.23 6.42 15.05
N ASP A 175 14.16 7.01 13.85
CA ASP A 175 13.14 7.98 13.45
C ASP A 175 11.94 7.37 12.72
N ILE A 176 11.90 6.05 12.47
CA ILE A 176 10.80 5.41 11.73
C ILE A 176 9.45 5.63 12.40
N LEU A 177 9.39 5.59 13.73
CA LEU A 177 8.16 5.75 14.49
C LEU A 177 7.63 7.19 14.39
N PRO A 178 8.41 8.23 14.74
CA PRO A 178 8.01 9.61 14.49
C PRO A 178 7.52 9.86 13.07
N GLN A 179 8.26 9.36 12.07
CA GLN A 179 7.90 9.55 10.66
C GLN A 179 6.59 8.85 10.28
N LEU A 180 6.33 7.63 10.77
CA LEU A 180 5.08 6.91 10.51
C LEU A 180 3.87 7.58 11.17
N LEU A 181 4.04 8.08 12.40
CA LEU A 181 2.99 8.81 13.13
C LEU A 181 2.67 10.14 12.43
N GLU A 182 3.69 10.90 12.04
CA GLU A 182 3.53 12.16 11.29
C GLU A 182 2.87 11.92 9.93
N SER A 183 3.33 10.89 9.20
CA SER A 183 2.72 10.48 7.94
C SER A 183 1.25 10.13 8.13
N ASN A 184 0.91 9.32 9.14
CA ASN A 184 -0.48 8.96 9.43
C ASN A 184 -1.36 10.20 9.68
N GLN A 185 -0.89 11.12 10.52
CA GLN A 185 -1.59 12.37 10.80
C GLN A 185 -1.81 13.20 9.54
N THR A 186 -0.79 13.25 8.66
CA THR A 186 -0.86 13.97 7.40
C THR A 186 -1.94 13.39 6.47
N PHE A 187 -1.98 12.06 6.31
CA PHE A 187 -3.02 11.40 5.51
C PHE A 187 -4.40 11.58 6.13
N LEU A 188 -4.55 11.38 7.45
CA LEU A 188 -5.82 11.59 8.15
C LEU A 188 -6.36 13.01 7.95
N ASN A 189 -5.50 14.03 8.11
CA ASN A 189 -5.88 15.43 7.90
C ASN A 189 -6.32 15.69 6.45
N LYS A 190 -5.60 15.14 5.47
CA LYS A 190 -5.96 15.28 4.04
C LYS A 190 -7.27 14.57 3.69
N ILE A 191 -7.52 13.40 4.27
CA ILE A 191 -8.79 12.67 4.10
C ILE A 191 -9.94 13.45 4.75
N GLN A 192 -9.75 13.99 5.95
CA GLN A 192 -10.76 14.83 6.60
C GLN A 192 -11.07 16.10 5.79
N ALA A 193 -10.04 16.75 5.23
CA ALA A 193 -10.22 17.88 4.33
C ALA A 193 -10.99 17.48 3.06
N LEU A 194 -10.74 16.29 2.53
CA LEU A 194 -11.45 15.76 1.38
C LEU A 194 -12.93 15.47 1.68
N ILE A 195 -13.24 14.94 2.87
CA ILE A 195 -14.64 14.77 3.33
C ILE A 195 -15.37 16.11 3.40
N ARG A 196 -14.71 17.15 3.95
CA ARG A 196 -15.29 18.51 3.98
C ARG A 196 -15.53 19.05 2.58
N PHE A 197 -14.53 18.95 1.71
CA PHE A 197 -14.63 19.34 0.31
C PHE A 197 -15.81 18.67 -0.40
N HIS A 198 -15.96 17.35 -0.27
CA HIS A 198 -17.05 16.61 -0.90
C HIS A 198 -18.42 17.01 -0.32
N SER A 199 -18.49 17.20 0.99
CA SER A 199 -19.72 17.62 1.65
C SER A 199 -20.19 19.01 1.17
N GLU A 200 -19.27 19.94 0.98
CA GLU A 200 -19.56 21.32 0.55
C GLU A 200 -19.87 21.42 -0.94
N THR A 201 -19.09 20.74 -1.78
CA THR A 201 -19.17 20.88 -3.25
C THR A 201 -20.09 19.88 -3.91
N LYS A 202 -20.32 18.72 -3.28
CA LYS A 202 -20.97 17.55 -3.88
C LYS A 202 -20.30 17.03 -5.16
N ASP A 203 -19.04 17.41 -5.39
CA ASP A 203 -18.29 17.03 -6.59
C ASP A 203 -17.63 15.65 -6.40
N ASN A 204 -18.31 14.61 -6.89
CA ASN A 204 -17.87 13.22 -6.75
C ASN A 204 -16.56 12.96 -7.52
N GLU A 205 -16.50 13.41 -8.78
CA GLU A 205 -15.35 13.15 -9.66
C GLU A 205 -14.10 13.81 -9.12
N LYS A 206 -14.19 15.09 -8.74
CA LYS A 206 -13.05 15.82 -8.18
C LYS A 206 -12.62 15.28 -6.83
N THR A 207 -13.56 14.74 -6.05
CA THR A 207 -13.25 14.09 -4.78
C THR A 207 -12.43 12.82 -5.00
N ILE A 208 -12.83 11.96 -5.93
CA ILE A 208 -12.08 10.74 -6.26
C ILE A 208 -10.73 11.07 -6.91
N GLU A 209 -10.65 12.08 -7.79
CA GLU A 209 -9.39 12.56 -8.36
C GLU A 209 -8.39 13.00 -7.28
N LYS A 210 -8.85 13.78 -6.29
CA LYS A 210 -8.03 14.21 -5.14
C LYS A 210 -7.63 13.03 -4.26
N LEU A 211 -8.51 12.03 -4.10
CA LEU A 211 -8.21 10.81 -3.36
C LEU A 211 -7.13 10.00 -4.05
N THR A 212 -7.25 9.73 -5.35
CA THR A 212 -6.24 8.96 -6.10
C THR A 212 -4.89 9.67 -6.10
N ALA A 213 -4.89 10.99 -6.32
CA ALA A 213 -3.67 11.80 -6.30
C ALA A 213 -2.95 11.79 -4.95
N LEU A 214 -3.67 11.58 -3.84
CA LEU A 214 -3.07 11.46 -2.50
C LEU A 214 -2.19 10.22 -2.38
N PHE A 215 -2.58 9.11 -3.01
CA PHE A 215 -1.94 7.80 -2.89
C PHE A 215 -0.94 7.47 -4.00
N THR A 216 -0.68 8.42 -4.90
CA THR A 216 0.39 8.35 -5.93
C THR A 216 1.54 9.31 -5.65
N THR A 217 1.62 9.85 -4.42
CA THR A 217 2.67 10.79 -3.99
C THR A 217 3.92 10.07 -3.46
N ARG A 218 5.07 10.75 -3.52
CA ARG A 218 6.29 10.34 -2.82
C ARG A 218 6.06 10.12 -1.32
N LEU A 219 5.20 10.93 -0.69
CA LEU A 219 4.86 10.78 0.73
C LEU A 219 4.20 9.42 1.02
N TYR A 220 3.30 8.96 0.15
CA TYR A 220 2.69 7.64 0.31
C TYR A 220 3.68 6.51 0.04
N PHE A 221 4.53 6.67 -0.97
CA PHE A 221 5.59 5.74 -1.28
C PHE A 221 6.52 5.51 -0.07
N GLU A 222 7.02 6.58 0.55
CA GLU A 222 7.88 6.50 1.73
C GLU A 222 7.16 5.89 2.94
N ARG A 223 5.89 6.23 3.13
CA ARG A 223 5.06 5.60 4.16
C ARG A 223 4.99 4.08 3.97
N MET A 224 4.69 3.64 2.75
CA MET A 224 4.54 2.22 2.44
C MET A 224 5.85 1.48 2.61
N ILE A 225 6.98 2.05 2.19
CA ILE A 225 8.31 1.47 2.45
C ILE A 225 8.54 1.25 3.95
N LYS A 226 8.22 2.25 4.79
CA LYS A 226 8.38 2.14 6.25
C LYS A 226 7.46 1.08 6.86
N LEU A 227 6.21 1.02 6.42
CA LEU A 227 5.28 -0.03 6.83
C LEU A 227 5.77 -1.43 6.42
N MET A 228 6.31 -1.59 5.21
CA MET A 228 6.86 -2.86 4.73
C MET A 228 8.12 -3.26 5.49
N ARG A 229 9.03 -2.32 5.80
CA ARG A 229 10.20 -2.54 6.67
C ARG A 229 9.77 -3.06 8.05
N LEU A 230 8.69 -2.50 8.63
CA LEU A 230 8.09 -2.98 9.87
C LEU A 230 7.37 -4.33 9.75
N ALA A 231 6.99 -4.77 8.55
CA ALA A 231 6.29 -6.03 8.34
C ALA A 231 7.27 -7.19 8.14
N VAL A 232 8.36 -6.99 7.40
CA VAL A 232 9.34 -8.05 7.11
C VAL A 232 10.00 -8.52 8.39
N SER A 233 9.74 -9.76 8.81
CA SER A 233 10.40 -10.39 9.95
C SER A 233 11.73 -11.02 9.52
N ASP A 234 12.80 -10.67 10.20
CA ASP A 234 14.17 -11.05 9.84
C ASP A 234 14.53 -12.48 10.25
N LYS A 235 13.73 -13.47 9.84
CA LYS A 235 14.21 -14.85 9.85
C LYS A 235 15.19 -15.00 8.70
N SER A 236 16.41 -14.48 8.88
CA SER A 236 17.67 -14.94 8.27
C SER A 236 17.48 -15.71 6.97
N SER A 237 16.83 -15.08 6.00
CA SER A 237 16.71 -15.61 4.66
C SER A 237 17.83 -14.92 3.92
N VAL A 238 19.04 -15.44 4.10
CA VAL A 238 20.10 -15.17 3.13
C VAL A 238 19.57 -15.78 1.84
N TYR A 239 19.05 -14.94 0.97
CA TYR A 239 18.66 -15.35 -0.37
C TYR A 239 19.97 -15.67 -1.09
N HIS A 240 20.14 -16.94 -1.44
CA HIS A 240 21.30 -17.50 -2.15
C HIS A 240 20.92 -17.79 -3.61
#